data_AF-I4EY23-F1
#
_entry.id   AF-I4EY23-F1
#
_cell.length_a   1.000
_cell.length_b   1.000
_cell.length_c   1.000
_cell.angle_alpha   90.00
_cell.angle_beta   90.00
_cell.angle_gamma   90.00
#
_symmetry.space_group_name_H-M   'P 1'
#
loop_
_entity.id
_entity.type
_entity.pdbx_description
1 polymer ?
#
loop_
_entity_poly.entity_id
_entity_poly.type
_entity_poly.pdbx_seq_one_letter_code
_entity_poly.pdbx_strand_id
1 'polypeptide(L)'
;MRFDHDFLGREALEVEKAAPRRVLRTLVWDAEDVADVYASLFRPGEAYEYMDMPRDQRGFMWADRVTRAGQTVGVATSRGYSYWFRQMLSLSTLDVAASELGTELTVHWGRPGGRQKEIRAVVAAAPYKQDRSRGDLRPR
;
A
#
# COMPACT_ATOMS: atom_id res chain seq x y z
N MET A 1 -11.21 -17.05 8.84
CA MET A 1 -10.59 -18.15 9.60
C MET A 1 -11.61 -18.72 10.57
N ARG A 2 -11.86 -20.03 10.51
CA ARG A 2 -12.71 -20.75 11.48
C ARG A 2 -11.81 -21.67 12.29
N PHE A 3 -11.92 -21.65 13.63
CA PHE A 3 -11.10 -22.46 14.55
C PHE A 3 -11.91 -23.64 15.11
N ASP A 4 -12.78 -24.20 14.28
CA ASP A 4 -13.66 -25.33 14.61
C ASP A 4 -13.13 -26.66 14.07
N HIS A 5 -11.88 -26.68 13.63
CA HIS A 5 -11.16 -27.85 13.14
C HIS A 5 -9.65 -27.65 13.35
N ASP A 6 -8.90 -28.76 13.32
CA ASP A 6 -7.45 -28.73 13.48
C ASP A 6 -6.74 -28.47 12.15
N PHE A 7 -5.69 -27.64 12.23
CA PHE A 7 -4.82 -27.33 11.10
C PHE A 7 -3.48 -26.81 11.62
N LEU A 8 -2.44 -26.94 10.79
CA LEU A 8 -1.10 -26.46 11.12
C LEU A 8 -1.10 -24.95 11.35
N GLY A 9 -0.57 -24.50 12.49
CA GLY A 9 -0.50 -23.09 12.85
C GLY A 9 -1.76 -22.53 13.53
N ARG A 10 -2.74 -23.37 13.87
CA ARG A 10 -3.96 -22.97 14.59
C ARG A 10 -3.67 -22.15 15.84
N GLU A 11 -2.87 -22.68 16.78
CA GLU A 11 -2.56 -22.01 18.05
C GLU A 11 -1.90 -20.64 17.82
N ALA A 12 -0.94 -20.56 16.90
CA ALA A 12 -0.28 -19.31 16.55
C ALA A 12 -1.26 -18.28 15.96
N LEU A 13 -2.20 -18.72 15.12
CA LEU A 13 -3.21 -17.86 14.50
C LEU A 13 -4.31 -17.42 15.48
N GLU A 14 -4.61 -18.22 16.51
CA GLU A 14 -5.52 -17.81 17.60
C GLU A 14 -4.92 -16.63 18.39
N VAL A 15 -3.62 -16.69 18.71
CA VAL A 15 -2.89 -15.60 19.38
C VAL A 15 -2.89 -14.33 18.52
N GLU A 16 -2.48 -14.43 17.25
CA GLU A 16 -2.44 -13.27 16.34
C GLU A 16 -3.82 -12.65 16.09
N LYS A 17 -4.88 -13.47 16.04
CA LYS A 17 -6.25 -12.95 15.87
C LYS A 17 -6.76 -12.22 17.10
N ALA A 18 -6.37 -12.67 18.30
CA ALA A 18 -6.78 -12.03 19.55
C ALA A 18 -6.16 -10.63 19.72
N ALA A 19 -4.96 -10.41 19.19
CA ALA A 19 -4.24 -9.13 19.29
C ALA A 19 -3.51 -8.78 17.98
N PRO A 20 -4.24 -8.38 16.92
CA PRO A 20 -3.62 -8.09 15.64
C PRO A 20 -2.68 -6.89 15.74
N ARG A 21 -1.44 -7.05 15.31
CA ARG A 21 -0.44 -5.96 15.30
C ARG A 21 -0.50 -5.09 14.05
N ARG A 22 -1.03 -5.65 12.96
CA ARG A 22 -1.13 -4.99 11.66
C ARG A 22 -2.49 -5.18 11.02
N VAL A 23 -2.86 -4.23 10.16
CA VAL A 23 -4.09 -4.25 9.38
C VAL A 23 -3.78 -3.98 7.91
N LEU A 24 -4.63 -4.49 7.02
CA LEU A 24 -4.57 -4.16 5.60
C LEU A 24 -5.29 -2.82 5.36
N ARG A 25 -4.60 -1.90 4.67
CA ARG A 25 -5.14 -0.62 4.21
C ARG A 25 -4.71 -0.34 2.77
N THR A 26 -5.42 0.59 2.15
CA THR A 26 -4.94 1.22 0.93
C THR A 26 -4.17 2.48 1.31
N LEU A 27 -3.04 2.74 0.67
CA LEU A 27 -2.42 4.07 0.68
C LEU A 27 -2.71 4.75 -0.64
N VAL A 28 -3.20 5.99 -0.58
CA VAL A 28 -3.34 6.89 -1.73
C VAL A 28 -2.12 7.78 -1.76
N TRP A 29 -1.29 7.65 -2.79
CA TRP A 29 -0.03 8.39 -2.89
C TRP A 29 -0.30 9.80 -3.42
N ASP A 30 0.45 10.77 -2.92
CA ASP A 30 0.34 12.18 -3.30
C ASP A 30 0.68 12.36 -4.79
N ALA A 31 -0.17 13.12 -5.48
CA ALA A 31 -0.08 13.26 -6.92
C ALA A 31 1.16 14.07 -7.35
N GLU A 32 1.55 15.09 -6.59
CA GLU A 32 2.71 15.93 -6.90
C GLU A 32 4.01 15.17 -6.64
N ASP A 33 4.07 14.39 -5.55
CA ASP A 33 5.23 13.55 -5.27
C ASP A 33 5.42 12.47 -6.34
N VAL A 34 4.33 11.87 -6.81
CA VAL A 34 4.35 10.91 -7.92
C VAL A 34 4.73 11.61 -9.23
N ALA A 35 4.18 12.79 -9.52
CA ALA A 35 4.54 13.56 -10.71
C ALA A 35 6.03 13.93 -10.73
N ASP A 36 6.60 14.26 -9.57
CA ASP A 36 8.02 14.57 -9.43
C ASP A 36 8.92 13.36 -9.75
N VAL A 37 8.49 12.13 -9.43
CA VAL A 37 9.18 10.91 -9.87
C VAL A 37 9.29 10.87 -11.39
N TYR A 38 8.20 11.09 -12.12
CA TYR A 38 8.23 11.10 -13.59
C TYR A 38 8.97 12.30 -14.16
N ALA A 39 8.79 13.49 -13.58
CA ALA A 39 9.46 14.70 -14.03
C ALA A 39 10.98 14.58 -13.89
N SER A 40 11.47 13.82 -12.91
CA SER A 40 12.91 13.56 -12.73
C SER A 40 13.56 12.87 -13.93
N LEU A 41 12.81 12.12 -14.74
CA LEU A 41 13.32 11.45 -15.94
C LEU A 41 13.74 12.44 -17.04
N PHE A 42 13.23 13.68 -16.99
CA PHE A 42 13.43 14.71 -18.02
C PHE A 42 14.25 15.90 -17.52
N ARG A 43 14.85 15.79 -16.32
CA ARG A 43 15.70 16.81 -15.71
C ARG A 43 17.14 16.31 -15.65
N PRO A 44 18.15 17.19 -15.70
CA PRO A 44 19.54 16.78 -15.46
C PRO A 44 19.72 16.19 -14.05
N GLY A 45 20.65 15.22 -13.92
CA GLY A 45 20.97 14.54 -12.67
C GLY A 45 20.50 13.08 -12.62
N GLU A 46 20.74 12.42 -11.48
CA GLU A 46 20.26 11.06 -11.23
C GLU A 46 18.74 11.07 -11.08
N ALA A 47 17.99 10.34 -11.90
CA ALA A 47 16.53 10.24 -11.77
C ALA A 47 16.10 9.39 -10.57
N TYR A 48 14.85 9.53 -10.12
CA TYR A 48 14.25 8.56 -9.21
C TYR A 48 14.02 7.21 -9.92
N GLU A 49 13.90 6.11 -9.17
CA GLU A 49 13.54 4.81 -9.75
C GLU A 49 12.26 4.96 -10.60
N TYR A 50 12.32 4.42 -11.82
CA TYR A 50 11.19 4.50 -12.74
C TYR A 50 9.96 3.81 -12.16
N MET A 51 8.84 4.54 -12.10
CA MET A 51 7.57 4.04 -11.60
C MET A 51 6.73 3.52 -12.77
N ASP A 52 6.73 2.21 -13.00
CA ASP A 52 6.01 1.62 -14.12
C ASP A 52 4.47 1.66 -13.94
N MET A 53 3.74 1.96 -15.02
CA MET A 53 2.27 2.09 -15.05
C MET A 53 1.61 1.02 -15.94
N PRO A 54 0.42 0.51 -15.56
CA PRO A 54 -0.29 0.79 -14.32
C PRO A 54 0.31 0.05 -13.13
N ARG A 55 1.14 -0.96 -13.37
CA ARG A 55 1.93 -1.64 -12.36
C ARG A 55 3.12 -2.31 -13.01
N ASP A 56 4.20 -2.38 -12.25
CA ASP A 56 5.36 -3.16 -12.65
C ASP A 56 5.03 -4.67 -12.72
N GLN A 57 5.45 -5.34 -13.80
CA GLN A 57 5.31 -6.78 -14.01
C GLN A 57 6.48 -7.56 -13.39
N ARG A 58 6.87 -7.25 -12.15
CA ARG A 58 7.95 -7.96 -11.47
C ARG A 58 7.53 -9.39 -11.13
N GLY A 59 8.39 -10.36 -11.44
CA GLY A 59 8.27 -11.76 -10.98
C GLY A 59 8.59 -11.96 -9.49
N PHE A 60 8.57 -10.90 -8.70
CA PHE A 60 8.89 -10.91 -7.28
C PHE A 60 8.08 -9.86 -6.52
N MET A 61 7.99 -9.99 -5.20
CA MET A 61 7.33 -9.01 -4.35
C MET A 61 8.28 -7.86 -4.02
N TRP A 62 7.90 -6.65 -4.44
CA TRP A 62 8.52 -5.42 -3.97
C TRP A 62 7.83 -4.96 -2.68
N ALA A 63 8.57 -4.44 -1.71
CA ALA A 63 8.04 -3.98 -0.43
C ALA A 63 8.68 -2.64 -0.05
N ASP A 64 7.98 -1.56 -0.35
CA ASP A 64 8.42 -0.21 0.00
C ASP A 64 8.20 0.04 1.49
N ARG A 65 9.21 0.61 2.14
CA ARG A 65 9.13 0.99 3.57
C ARG A 65 8.11 2.11 3.73
N VAL A 66 7.26 2.00 4.74
CA VAL A 66 6.30 3.05 5.13
C VAL A 66 6.65 3.57 6.51
N THR A 67 6.76 4.90 6.65
CA THR A 67 7.12 5.55 7.90
C THR A 67 6.10 6.58 8.35
N ARG A 68 6.06 6.83 9.67
CA ARG A 68 5.40 7.97 10.31
C ARG A 68 6.40 8.61 11.27
N ALA A 69 6.65 9.91 11.13
CA ALA A 69 7.63 10.63 11.94
C ALA A 69 9.00 9.90 12.02
N GLY A 70 9.49 9.39 10.89
CA GLY A 70 10.76 8.66 10.79
C GLY A 70 10.74 7.20 11.28
N GLN A 71 9.70 6.76 12.00
CA GLN A 71 9.58 5.38 12.46
C GLN A 71 8.90 4.51 11.39
N THR A 72 9.40 3.29 11.20
CA THR A 72 8.76 2.33 10.27
C THR A 72 7.48 1.79 10.89
N VAL A 73 6.37 1.97 10.18
CA VAL A 73 5.02 1.58 10.63
C VAL A 73 4.33 0.61 9.68
N GLY A 74 5.00 0.18 8.61
CA GLY A 74 4.41 -0.74 7.66
C GLY A 74 5.21 -0.91 6.37
N VAL A 75 4.58 -1.60 5.43
CA VAL A 75 5.12 -1.82 4.08
C VAL A 75 4.02 -1.70 3.03
N ALA A 76 4.37 -1.13 1.87
CA ALA A 76 3.53 -1.06 0.68
C ALA A 76 4.04 -2.09 -0.35
N THR A 77 3.19 -3.02 -0.79
CA THR A 77 3.64 -4.16 -1.62
C THR A 77 2.95 -4.26 -2.97
N SER A 78 1.68 -3.87 -3.07
CA SER A 78 0.89 -3.97 -4.30
C SER A 78 0.57 -2.58 -4.84
N ARG A 79 1.62 -1.85 -5.26
CA ARG A 79 1.49 -0.52 -5.85
C ARG A 79 0.96 -0.59 -7.27
N GLY A 80 0.05 0.31 -7.62
CA GLY A 80 -0.48 0.44 -8.97
C GLY A 80 -1.29 1.72 -9.17
N TYR A 81 -1.26 2.22 -10.40
CA TYR A 81 -2.08 3.33 -10.87
C TYR A 81 -3.48 2.84 -11.23
N SER A 82 -4.49 3.49 -10.68
CA SER A 82 -5.88 3.31 -11.13
C SER A 82 -6.23 4.40 -12.13
N TYR A 83 -6.52 4.00 -13.37
CA TYR A 83 -7.01 4.93 -14.39
C TYR A 83 -8.37 5.54 -14.01
N TRP A 84 -9.26 4.76 -13.38
CA TRP A 84 -10.58 5.21 -12.97
C TRP A 84 -10.53 6.30 -11.90
N PHE A 85 -9.74 6.10 -10.85
CA PHE A 85 -9.58 7.09 -9.77
C PHE A 85 -8.53 8.16 -10.09
N ARG A 86 -7.71 7.95 -11.13
CA ARG A 86 -6.55 8.76 -11.48
C ARG A 86 -5.57 8.91 -10.32
N GLN A 87 -5.34 7.82 -9.59
CA GLN A 87 -4.53 7.81 -8.38
C GLN A 87 -3.52 6.68 -8.41
N MET A 88 -2.34 6.95 -7.85
CA MET A 88 -1.39 5.92 -7.48
C MET A 88 -1.79 5.36 -6.12
N LEU A 89 -2.00 4.05 -6.06
CA LEU A 89 -2.50 3.34 -4.89
C LEU A 89 -1.56 2.21 -4.51
N SER A 90 -1.51 1.83 -3.25
CA SER A 90 -0.92 0.56 -2.84
C SER A 90 -1.77 -0.16 -1.82
N LEU A 91 -1.79 -1.50 -1.85
CA LEU A 91 -2.17 -2.27 -0.66
C LEU A 91 -0.97 -2.35 0.28
N SER A 92 -1.23 -2.06 1.54
CA SER A 92 -0.20 -1.90 2.56
C SER A 92 -0.61 -2.61 3.85
N THR A 93 0.37 -3.27 4.47
CA THR A 93 0.22 -3.78 5.84
C THR A 93 0.81 -2.75 6.79
N LEU A 94 -0.04 -2.18 7.64
CA LEU A 94 0.31 -1.08 8.54
C LEU A 94 0.09 -1.52 9.98
N ASP A 95 0.92 -1.02 10.88
CA ASP A 95 0.72 -1.15 12.32
C ASP A 95 -0.62 -0.52 12.70
N VAL A 96 -1.36 -1.15 13.63
CA VAL A 96 -2.72 -0.71 13.99
C VAL A 96 -2.75 0.78 14.36
N ALA A 97 -1.76 1.25 15.14
CA ALA A 97 -1.65 2.62 15.62
C ALA A 97 -1.40 3.68 14.53
N ALA A 98 -1.05 3.26 13.32
CA ALA A 98 -0.81 4.13 12.16
C ALA A 98 -1.83 3.91 11.03
N SER A 99 -2.91 3.15 11.30
CA SER A 99 -3.84 2.66 10.27
C SER A 99 -5.21 3.34 10.23
N GLU A 100 -5.37 4.42 11.01
CA GLU A 100 -6.59 5.25 10.99
C GLU A 100 -6.76 5.90 9.62
N LEU A 101 -8.00 5.91 9.11
CA LEU A 101 -8.31 6.52 7.82
C LEU A 101 -8.00 8.01 7.85
N GLY A 102 -7.39 8.53 6.79
CA GLY A 102 -6.95 9.92 6.72
C GLY A 102 -5.56 10.17 7.32
N THR A 103 -4.94 9.20 8.00
CA THR A 103 -3.57 9.34 8.49
C THR A 103 -2.61 9.56 7.32
N GLU A 104 -1.78 10.59 7.41
CA GLU A 104 -0.68 10.82 6.47
C GLU A 104 0.55 10.02 6.90
N LEU A 105 1.13 9.30 5.94
CA LEU A 105 2.33 8.48 6.06
C LEU A 105 3.29 8.81 4.92
N THR A 106 4.52 8.33 5.02
CA THR A 106 5.53 8.46 3.97
C THR A 106 5.90 7.10 3.41
N VAL A 107 5.75 6.91 2.11
CA VAL A 107 6.27 5.76 1.38
C VAL A 107 7.65 6.11 0.82
N HIS A 108 8.63 5.22 1.04
CA HIS A 108 9.99 5.39 0.55
C HIS A 108 10.14 4.68 -0.79
N TRP A 109 10.02 5.44 -1.88
CA TRP A 109 10.09 4.90 -3.25
C TRP A 109 11.53 4.91 -3.78
N GLY A 110 11.97 3.75 -4.28
CA GLY A 110 13.30 3.55 -4.87
C GLY A 110 14.12 2.48 -4.15
N ARG A 111 15.20 2.02 -4.79
CA ARG A 111 16.02 0.92 -4.26
C ARG A 111 16.84 1.36 -3.04
N PRO A 112 17.08 0.48 -2.06
CA PRO A 112 18.06 0.73 -1.03
C PRO A 112 19.44 1.05 -1.63
N GLY A 113 20.11 2.08 -1.10
CA GLY A 113 21.43 2.52 -1.56
C GLY A 113 21.44 3.43 -2.80
N GLY A 114 20.29 3.64 -3.46
CA GLY A 114 20.12 4.62 -4.53
C GLY A 114 19.35 5.87 -4.07
N ARG A 115 19.10 6.80 -5.00
CA ARG A 115 18.23 7.95 -4.75
C ARG A 115 16.79 7.49 -4.47
N GLN A 116 16.27 7.83 -3.27
CA GLN A 116 14.89 7.55 -2.89
C GLN A 116 14.04 8.81 -2.86
N LYS A 117 12.75 8.66 -3.21
CA LYS A 117 11.72 9.69 -3.04
C LYS A 117 10.89 9.36 -1.81
N GLU A 118 10.76 10.32 -0.91
CA GLU A 118 9.72 10.31 0.12
C GLU A 118 8.41 10.77 -0.52
N ILE A 119 7.43 9.86 -0.57
CA ILE A 119 6.12 10.10 -1.15
C ILE A 119 5.11 10.16 -0.01
N ARG A 120 4.45 11.30 0.15
CA ARG A 120 3.31 11.44 1.07
C ARG A 120 2.19 10.52 0.61
N ALA A 121 1.53 9.88 1.55
CA ALA A 121 0.42 8.99 1.25
C ALA A 121 -0.62 8.98 2.36
N VAL A 122 -1.89 8.96 1.98
CA VAL A 122 -3.03 9.00 2.92
C VAL A 122 -3.62 7.61 3.07
N VAL A 123 -3.85 7.19 4.31
CA VAL A 123 -4.50 5.92 4.64
C VAL A 123 -5.97 5.94 4.23
N ALA A 124 -6.37 4.95 3.43
CA ALA A 124 -7.73 4.71 2.97
C ALA A 124 -8.19 3.27 3.28
N ALA A 125 -9.49 3.05 3.16
CA ALA A 125 -10.09 1.74 3.39
C ALA A 125 -9.53 0.70 2.41
N ALA A 126 -9.46 -0.55 2.86
CA ALA A 126 -9.25 -1.72 2.00
C ALA A 126 -10.47 -2.64 2.20
N PRO A 127 -11.31 -2.88 1.18
CA PRO A 127 -11.17 -2.45 -0.21
C PRO A 127 -11.34 -0.94 -0.41
N TYR A 128 -10.59 -0.38 -1.37
CA TYR A 128 -10.57 1.07 -1.65
C TYR A 128 -11.90 1.60 -2.16
N LYS A 129 -12.55 0.82 -3.02
CA LYS A 129 -13.90 1.08 -3.48
C LYS A 129 -14.87 0.17 -2.73
N GLN A 130 -16.10 0.64 -2.57
CA GLN A 130 -17.19 -0.22 -2.09
C GLN A 130 -17.32 -1.44 -3.00
N ASP A 131 -17.29 -2.63 -2.41
CA ASP A 131 -17.57 -3.86 -3.13
C ASP A 131 -19.08 -3.98 -3.35
N ARG A 132 -19.49 -3.92 -4.62
CA ARG A 132 -20.88 -4.10 -5.07
C ARG A 132 -21.10 -5.43 -5.79
N SER A 133 -20.09 -6.31 -5.81
CA SER A 133 -20.14 -7.59 -6.53
C SER A 133 -21.20 -8.55 -5.98
N ARG A 134 -21.64 -8.36 -4.73
CA ARG A 134 -22.62 -9.19 -4.02
C ARG A 134 -24.03 -8.57 -3.93
N GLY A 135 -24.35 -7.60 -4.78
CA GLY A 135 -25.72 -7.05 -4.86
C GLY A 135 -26.71 -8.06 -5.44
N ASP A 136 -27.99 -7.95 -5.07
CA ASP A 136 -29.07 -8.69 -5.73
C ASP A 136 -29.19 -8.20 -7.18
N LEU A 137 -28.86 -9.07 -8.14
CA LEU A 137 -28.88 -8.77 -9.56
C LEU A 137 -30.27 -8.94 -10.19
N ARG A 138 -31.29 -9.29 -9.40
CA ARG A 138 -32.66 -9.43 -9.90
C ARG A 138 -33.27 -8.05 -10.19
N PRO A 139 -33.90 -7.85 -11.36
CA PRO A 139 -34.64 -6.63 -11.63
C PRO A 139 -35.81 -6.49 -10.66
N ARG A 140 -36.09 -5.26 -10.22
CA ARG A 140 -37.26 -4.91 -9.41
C ARG A 140 -38.55 -5.02 -10.21
#